data_AF-A0A139QKK2-F1
#
_entry.id   AF-A0A139QKK2-F1
#
_cell.length_a   1.000
_cell.length_b   1.000
_cell.length_c   1.000
_cell.angle_alpha   90.00
_cell.angle_beta   90.00
_cell.angle_gamma   90.00
#
_symmetry.space_group_name_H-M   'P 1'
#
loop_
_entity.id
_entity.type
_entity.pdbx_description
1 polymer ?
#
loop_
_entity_poly.entity_id
_entity_poly.type
_entity_poly.pdbx_seq_one_letter_code
_entity_poly.pdbx_strand_id
1 'polypeptide(L)'
;MTDINQKLLTGERACFKAENTTITQSVFADGESPLKESRHIVLENDIFRWKYPLWYSRDVKARKIQLLDTARSGIWYTHQINISDSIIQAPKTFRRSSAIVLENVQMPNAQESLWSCEDIKLTNVNITGDYFGMNSKHIKADNVTITGNYCFDGAENIEISNSTLLSKDAFWNCKHVVVRDSTIVGEYLAWNSEDITFINCTIESNQGLCYMKHVTLENCQLINSDLVFEYVEICRQIFILTLLVLKIRFLGTSQQMPLVRLFLTTQKSMPIKQPFH
;
A
#
# COMPACT_ATOMS: atom_id res chain seq x y z
N MET A 1 -25.76 20.57 16.27
CA MET A 1 -24.36 20.60 15.80
C MET A 1 -23.54 21.26 16.90
N THR A 2 -22.56 20.55 17.44
CA THR A 2 -21.69 21.01 18.54
C THR A 2 -20.40 21.58 17.94
N ASP A 3 -19.87 22.66 18.51
CA ASP A 3 -18.62 23.30 18.05
C ASP A 3 -17.61 23.35 19.20
N ILE A 4 -16.41 22.82 18.95
CA ILE A 4 -15.27 22.85 19.87
C ILE A 4 -14.12 23.55 19.15
N ASN A 5 -13.80 24.76 19.58
CA ASN A 5 -12.74 25.56 18.96
C ASN A 5 -11.67 25.95 19.99
N GLN A 6 -10.40 25.86 19.58
CA GLN A 6 -9.22 26.23 20.37
C GLN A 6 -9.20 25.64 21.78
N LYS A 7 -9.53 24.35 21.90
CA LYS A 7 -9.50 23.65 23.18
C LYS A 7 -8.26 22.79 23.33
N LEU A 8 -7.73 22.79 24.55
CA LEU A 8 -6.86 21.73 25.03
C LEU A 8 -7.75 20.66 25.67
N LEU A 9 -7.94 19.54 24.97
CA LEU A 9 -8.76 18.42 25.39
C LEU A 9 -7.86 17.39 26.08
N THR A 10 -8.17 17.11 27.35
CA THR A 10 -7.38 16.24 28.23
C THR A 10 -8.25 15.16 28.87
N GLY A 11 -7.61 14.15 29.43
CA GLY A 11 -8.27 13.01 30.06
C GLY A 11 -8.75 11.97 29.05
N GLU A 12 -8.98 10.76 29.55
CA GLU A 12 -9.53 9.67 28.73
C GLU A 12 -10.88 10.10 28.14
N ARG A 13 -11.13 9.77 26.87
CA ARG A 13 -12.49 9.90 26.28
C ARG A 13 -13.05 11.34 26.25
N ALA A 14 -12.19 12.34 26.07
CA ALA A 14 -12.56 13.77 26.07
C ALA A 14 -13.76 14.16 25.18
N CYS A 15 -14.03 13.41 24.10
CA CYS A 15 -15.15 13.60 23.19
C CYS A 15 -15.88 12.27 22.91
N PHE A 16 -15.99 11.42 23.93
CA PHE A 16 -16.64 10.11 23.80
C PHE A 16 -18.10 10.24 23.38
N LYS A 17 -18.51 9.41 22.41
CA LYS A 17 -19.85 9.45 21.80
C LYS A 17 -20.25 10.82 21.25
N ALA A 18 -19.28 11.65 20.87
CA ALA A 18 -19.58 12.89 20.19
C ALA A 18 -20.35 12.60 18.90
N GLU A 19 -21.42 13.36 18.68
CA GLU A 19 -22.25 13.28 17.48
C GLU A 19 -22.48 14.68 16.90
N ASN A 20 -22.36 14.81 15.58
CA ASN A 20 -22.58 16.08 14.87
C ASN A 20 -21.69 17.20 15.44
N THR A 21 -20.40 16.92 15.59
CA THR A 21 -19.44 17.82 16.24
C THR A 21 -18.40 18.28 15.25
N THR A 22 -18.19 19.59 15.19
CA THR A 22 -17.05 20.21 14.52
C THR A 22 -16.02 20.59 15.58
N ILE A 23 -14.79 20.12 15.40
CA ILE A 23 -13.65 20.42 16.26
C ILE A 23 -12.62 21.11 15.39
N THR A 24 -12.14 22.26 15.86
CA THR A 24 -11.20 23.08 15.11
C THR A 24 -10.11 23.64 15.99
N GLN A 25 -8.90 23.76 15.42
CA GLN A 25 -7.75 24.39 16.05
C GLN A 25 -7.46 23.87 17.47
N SER A 26 -7.80 22.62 17.74
CA SER A 26 -7.79 22.05 19.08
C SER A 26 -6.70 20.99 19.21
N VAL A 27 -6.32 20.71 20.46
CA VAL A 27 -5.27 19.76 20.80
C VAL A 27 -5.84 18.70 21.71
N PHE A 28 -5.82 17.44 21.27
CA PHE A 28 -6.02 16.28 22.11
C PHE A 28 -4.67 15.92 22.74
N ALA A 29 -4.48 16.30 24.00
CA ALA A 29 -3.19 16.27 24.67
C ALA A 29 -2.86 14.93 25.31
N ASP A 30 -3.44 14.64 26.46
CA ASP A 30 -3.28 13.41 27.22
C ASP A 30 -4.62 12.69 27.38
N GLY A 31 -4.59 11.36 27.45
CA GLY A 31 -5.79 10.54 27.56
C GLY A 31 -6.05 9.71 26.31
N GLU A 32 -6.40 8.45 26.51
CA GLU A 32 -6.63 7.49 25.44
C GLU A 32 -8.05 7.64 24.86
N SER A 33 -8.21 7.32 23.57
CA SER A 33 -9.54 7.15 22.94
C SER A 33 -10.44 8.39 22.96
N PRO A 34 -9.96 9.60 22.61
CA PRO A 34 -10.73 10.84 22.78
C PRO A 34 -12.05 10.83 22.01
N LEU A 35 -12.08 10.39 20.75
CA LEU A 35 -13.28 10.36 19.91
C LEU A 35 -13.86 8.95 19.75
N LYS A 36 -13.80 8.13 20.81
CA LYS A 36 -14.35 6.78 20.75
C LYS A 36 -15.88 6.78 20.63
N GLU A 37 -16.43 5.87 19.82
CA GLU A 37 -17.87 5.73 19.52
C GLU A 37 -18.50 7.00 18.90
N SER A 38 -17.72 7.81 18.18
CA SER A 38 -18.18 9.10 17.62
C SER A 38 -18.80 8.98 16.22
N ARG A 39 -19.70 9.91 15.88
CA ARG A 39 -20.37 9.97 14.56
C ARG A 39 -20.47 11.38 14.01
N HIS A 40 -20.37 11.54 12.68
CA HIS A 40 -20.51 12.83 12.01
C HIS A 40 -19.57 13.90 12.59
N ILE A 41 -18.27 13.60 12.53
CA ILE A 41 -17.23 14.45 13.10
C ILE A 41 -16.51 15.20 11.99
N VAL A 42 -16.34 16.51 12.19
CA VAL A 42 -15.46 17.35 11.38
C VAL A 42 -14.27 17.76 12.24
N LEU A 43 -13.06 17.51 11.74
CA LEU A 43 -11.80 17.89 12.37
C LEU A 43 -11.05 18.84 11.44
N GLU A 44 -10.64 20.01 11.91
CA GLU A 44 -9.89 20.98 11.11
C GLU A 44 -8.77 21.67 11.89
N ASN A 45 -7.53 21.52 11.44
CA ASN A 45 -6.34 22.08 12.08
C ASN A 45 -6.12 21.56 13.52
N ASP A 46 -6.49 20.30 13.79
CA ASP A 46 -6.36 19.68 15.10
C ASP A 46 -5.08 18.85 15.25
N ILE A 47 -4.58 18.76 16.48
CA ILE A 47 -3.38 17.99 16.83
C ILE A 47 -3.75 16.87 17.80
N PHE A 48 -3.41 15.63 17.45
CA PHE A 48 -3.53 14.46 18.31
C PHE A 48 -2.16 14.04 18.83
N ARG A 49 -1.98 14.14 20.15
CA ARG A 49 -0.72 13.81 20.83
C ARG A 49 -0.74 12.46 21.53
N TRP A 50 -1.88 11.78 21.61
CA TRP A 50 -2.00 10.53 22.36
C TRP A 50 -2.81 9.46 21.65
N LYS A 51 -2.76 8.25 22.18
CA LYS A 51 -3.19 7.02 21.52
C LYS A 51 -4.67 6.99 21.20
N TYR A 52 -4.99 6.21 20.17
CA TYR A 52 -6.35 5.87 19.77
C TYR A 52 -7.25 7.08 19.41
N PRO A 53 -6.79 8.12 18.67
CA PRO A 53 -7.62 9.26 18.26
C PRO A 53 -9.06 8.92 17.86
N LEU A 54 -9.26 7.96 16.97
CA LEU A 54 -10.57 7.55 16.44
C LEU A 54 -10.75 6.04 16.63
N TRP A 55 -11.81 5.65 17.33
CA TRP A 55 -12.06 4.25 17.66
C TRP A 55 -13.55 3.97 17.64
N TYR A 56 -14.00 3.00 16.84
CA TYR A 56 -15.43 2.76 16.58
C TYR A 56 -16.16 4.01 16.05
N SER A 57 -15.47 4.84 15.26
CA SER A 57 -16.02 6.07 14.71
C SER A 57 -16.72 5.87 13.37
N ARG A 58 -17.62 6.78 12.99
CA ARG A 58 -18.28 6.77 11.68
C ARG A 58 -18.44 8.18 11.10
N ASP A 59 -18.30 8.32 9.79
CA ASP A 59 -18.54 9.56 9.04
C ASP A 59 -17.66 10.70 9.55
N VAL A 60 -16.35 10.54 9.36
CA VAL A 60 -15.32 11.48 9.82
C VAL A 60 -14.74 12.23 8.63
N LYS A 61 -14.74 13.55 8.70
CA LYS A 61 -14.01 14.42 7.76
C LYS A 61 -12.91 15.12 8.52
N ALA A 62 -11.66 14.87 8.16
CA ALA A 62 -10.50 15.48 8.77
C ALA A 62 -9.67 16.22 7.73
N ARG A 63 -9.24 17.42 8.08
CA ARG A 63 -8.38 18.22 7.21
C ARG A 63 -7.32 18.96 8.02
N LYS A 64 -6.09 19.00 7.50
CA LYS A 64 -4.96 19.68 8.15
C LYS A 64 -4.73 19.20 9.58
N ILE A 65 -4.94 17.91 9.84
CA ILE A 65 -4.69 17.33 11.16
C ILE A 65 -3.26 16.81 11.27
N GLN A 66 -2.77 16.73 12.51
CA GLN A 66 -1.49 16.11 12.84
C GLN A 66 -1.71 14.99 13.84
N LEU A 67 -1.42 13.75 13.44
CA LEU A 67 -1.28 12.62 14.37
C LEU A 67 0.21 12.45 14.67
N LEU A 68 0.62 12.77 15.89
CA LEU A 68 2.01 12.58 16.30
C LEU A 68 2.35 11.09 16.45
N ASP A 69 3.63 10.75 16.54
CA ASP A 69 4.12 9.37 16.69
C ASP A 69 3.56 8.66 17.94
N THR A 70 3.31 9.42 19.00
CA THR A 70 2.66 8.98 20.24
C THR A 70 1.17 8.69 20.08
N ALA A 71 0.53 9.17 19.01
CA ALA A 71 -0.87 8.84 18.65
C ALA A 71 -1.03 7.47 17.99
N ARG A 72 -0.13 6.53 18.34
CA ARG A 72 -0.05 5.14 17.84
C ARG A 72 -1.39 4.41 17.95
N SER A 73 -1.57 3.44 17.05
CA SER A 73 -2.78 2.63 16.94
C SER A 73 -4.01 3.51 16.66
N GLY A 74 -3.83 4.49 15.79
CA GLY A 74 -4.60 5.72 15.94
C GLY A 74 -6.07 5.66 15.49
N ILE A 75 -6.36 4.88 14.45
CA ILE A 75 -7.69 4.85 13.81
C ILE A 75 -8.13 3.40 13.62
N TRP A 76 -9.11 2.94 14.41
CA TRP A 76 -9.49 1.52 14.48
C TRP A 76 -11.01 1.38 14.39
N TYR A 77 -11.49 0.34 13.71
CA TYR A 77 -12.93 0.04 13.53
C TYR A 77 -13.75 1.24 13.04
N THR A 78 -13.15 2.08 12.20
CA THR A 78 -13.74 3.33 11.74
C THR A 78 -14.28 3.17 10.33
N HIS A 79 -15.48 3.66 10.07
CA HIS A 79 -16.13 3.57 8.77
C HIS A 79 -16.40 4.95 8.18
N GLN A 80 -16.16 5.11 6.86
CA GLN A 80 -16.33 6.36 6.14
C GLN A 80 -15.49 7.49 6.74
N ILE A 81 -14.19 7.49 6.42
CA ILE A 81 -13.24 8.49 6.89
C ILE A 81 -12.49 9.12 5.73
N ASN A 82 -12.55 10.45 5.65
CA ASN A 82 -11.84 11.24 4.66
C ASN A 82 -10.80 12.10 5.37
N ILE A 83 -9.52 11.93 5.07
CA ILE A 83 -8.42 12.73 5.61
C ILE A 83 -7.70 13.44 4.47
N SER A 84 -7.57 14.76 4.56
CA SER A 84 -6.90 15.58 3.54
C SER A 84 -5.85 16.53 4.13
N ASP A 85 -4.83 16.84 3.33
CA ASP A 85 -3.80 17.86 3.65
C ASP A 85 -3.14 17.66 5.03
N SER A 86 -2.85 16.40 5.40
CA SER A 86 -2.54 16.02 6.80
C SER A 86 -1.24 15.24 6.94
N ILE A 87 -0.72 15.19 8.17
CA ILE A 87 0.48 14.40 8.52
C ILE A 87 0.10 13.37 9.59
N ILE A 88 0.36 12.10 9.30
CA ILE A 88 0.12 10.97 10.20
C ILE A 88 1.46 10.30 10.52
N GLN A 89 2.10 10.74 11.59
CA GLN A 89 3.32 10.13 12.13
C GLN A 89 3.02 8.92 13.02
N ALA A 90 1.76 8.73 13.40
CA ALA A 90 1.32 7.59 14.19
C ALA A 90 1.44 6.27 13.41
N PRO A 91 2.18 5.27 13.92
CA PRO A 91 2.18 3.93 13.37
C PRO A 91 0.92 3.17 13.75
N LYS A 92 0.68 2.04 13.07
CA LYS A 92 -0.48 1.16 13.28
C LYS A 92 -1.81 1.87 13.08
N THR A 93 -1.84 2.82 12.13
CA THR A 93 -3.03 3.62 11.83
C THR A 93 -3.88 2.90 10.78
N PHE A 94 -5.20 2.94 10.96
CA PHE A 94 -6.17 2.16 10.20
C PHE A 94 -6.05 0.64 10.44
N ARG A 95 -6.94 0.14 11.29
CA ARG A 95 -7.17 -1.29 11.53
C ARG A 95 -8.64 -1.59 11.38
N ARG A 96 -8.97 -2.62 10.59
CA ARG A 96 -10.35 -3.13 10.48
C ARG A 96 -11.34 -2.01 10.19
N SER A 97 -10.95 -1.10 9.31
CA SER A 97 -11.65 0.14 8.97
C SER A 97 -12.04 0.10 7.50
N SER A 98 -13.06 0.86 7.10
CA SER A 98 -13.51 0.83 5.71
C SER A 98 -14.03 2.16 5.18
N ALA A 99 -14.12 2.28 3.85
CA ALA A 99 -14.42 3.53 3.14
C ALA A 99 -13.46 4.65 3.57
N ILE A 100 -12.16 4.42 3.32
CA ILE A 100 -11.07 5.29 3.71
C ILE A 100 -10.63 6.10 2.49
N VAL A 101 -10.60 7.42 2.61
CA VAL A 101 -10.07 8.33 1.57
C VAL A 101 -8.95 9.17 2.14
N LEU A 102 -7.75 9.05 1.59
CA LEU A 102 -6.59 9.87 1.94
C LEU A 102 -6.14 10.69 0.73
N GLU A 103 -6.07 12.01 0.89
CA GLU A 103 -5.68 12.95 -0.18
C GLU A 103 -4.61 13.94 0.32
N ASN A 104 -3.47 14.04 -0.36
CA ASN A 104 -2.36 14.91 0.05
C ASN A 104 -1.90 14.62 1.49
N VAL A 105 -1.66 13.34 1.80
CA VAL A 105 -1.31 12.88 3.15
C VAL A 105 0.14 12.38 3.22
N GLN A 106 0.83 12.71 4.30
CA GLN A 106 2.17 12.19 4.59
C GLN A 106 2.09 11.19 5.75
N MET A 107 2.59 9.98 5.53
CA MET A 107 2.65 8.90 6.53
C MET A 107 4.10 8.42 6.73
N PRO A 108 4.96 9.22 7.37
CA PRO A 108 6.40 8.92 7.49
C PRO A 108 6.72 7.74 8.42
N ASN A 109 5.73 7.23 9.15
CA ASN A 109 5.85 6.05 10.01
C ASN A 109 4.55 5.24 9.95
N ALA A 110 4.27 4.70 8.77
CA ALA A 110 3.11 3.88 8.45
C ALA A 110 3.28 2.40 8.84
N GLN A 111 4.19 2.08 9.76
CA GLN A 111 4.45 0.71 10.20
C GLN A 111 3.16 -0.02 10.55
N GLU A 112 2.95 -1.14 9.89
CA GLU A 112 1.74 -1.95 9.99
C GLU A 112 0.47 -1.09 9.86
N SER A 113 0.30 -0.24 8.85
CA SER A 113 -0.93 0.56 8.68
C SER A 113 -1.85 -0.05 7.63
N LEU A 114 -3.15 0.31 7.66
CA LEU A 114 -4.19 -0.27 6.80
C LEU A 114 -4.25 -1.79 6.85
N TRP A 115 -4.25 -2.41 8.03
CA TRP A 115 -4.47 -3.88 8.06
C TRP A 115 -5.95 -4.22 8.11
N SER A 116 -6.32 -5.20 7.30
CA SER A 116 -7.67 -5.75 7.21
C SER A 116 -8.72 -4.66 6.98
N CYS A 117 -8.40 -3.70 6.12
CA CYS A 117 -9.26 -2.59 5.76
C CYS A 117 -9.88 -2.82 4.39
N GLU A 118 -10.96 -2.10 4.08
CA GLU A 118 -11.73 -2.30 2.85
C GLU A 118 -12.17 -0.95 2.25
N ASP A 119 -12.27 -0.87 0.92
CA ASP A 119 -12.63 0.36 0.18
C ASP A 119 -11.70 1.52 0.52
N ILE A 120 -10.48 1.46 -0.02
CA ILE A 120 -9.40 2.40 0.27
C ILE A 120 -9.09 3.20 -0.99
N LYS A 121 -9.12 4.53 -0.88
CA LYS A 121 -8.67 5.46 -1.93
C LYS A 121 -7.51 6.32 -1.43
N LEU A 122 -6.40 6.30 -2.14
CA LEU A 122 -5.19 7.08 -1.87
C LEU A 122 -4.89 7.97 -3.08
N THR A 123 -4.69 9.28 -2.85
CA THR A 123 -4.29 10.22 -3.89
C THR A 123 -3.22 11.17 -3.35
N ASN A 124 -2.07 11.26 -4.02
CA ASN A 124 -0.94 12.09 -3.59
C ASN A 124 -0.48 11.76 -2.16
N VAL A 125 -0.16 10.49 -1.90
CA VAL A 125 0.18 10.01 -0.55
C VAL A 125 1.61 9.47 -0.51
N ASN A 126 2.41 9.94 0.46
CA ASN A 126 3.74 9.39 0.72
C ASN A 126 3.72 8.54 1.98
N ILE A 127 4.20 7.30 1.87
CA ILE A 127 4.10 6.26 2.89
C ILE A 127 5.47 5.67 3.15
N THR A 128 5.88 5.64 4.42
CA THR A 128 7.07 4.92 4.86
C THR A 128 6.71 3.95 5.98
N GLY A 129 6.75 2.65 5.71
CA GLY A 129 6.46 1.62 6.71
C GLY A 129 6.32 0.22 6.14
N ASP A 130 6.62 -0.79 6.96
CA ASP A 130 6.50 -2.19 6.58
C ASP A 130 5.07 -2.68 6.76
N TYR A 131 4.67 -3.70 5.99
CA TYR A 131 3.34 -4.30 6.04
C TYR A 131 2.21 -3.27 5.84
N PHE A 132 2.33 -2.38 4.86
CA PHE A 132 1.32 -1.37 4.58
C PHE A 132 0.16 -1.90 3.71
N GLY A 133 -1.01 -2.14 4.29
CA GLY A 133 -2.15 -2.66 3.54
C GLY A 133 -2.35 -4.18 3.68
N MET A 134 -1.72 -4.83 4.67
CA MET A 134 -1.85 -6.27 4.88
C MET A 134 -3.32 -6.70 5.00
N ASN A 135 -3.71 -7.76 4.28
CA ASN A 135 -5.06 -8.34 4.26
C ASN A 135 -6.17 -7.33 3.90
N SER A 136 -5.84 -6.23 3.23
CA SER A 136 -6.83 -5.23 2.82
C SER A 136 -7.40 -5.50 1.44
N LYS A 137 -8.58 -4.96 1.17
CA LYS A 137 -9.32 -5.19 -0.07
C LYS A 137 -9.81 -3.90 -0.71
N HIS A 138 -9.99 -3.93 -2.03
CA HIS A 138 -10.57 -2.84 -2.81
C HIS A 138 -9.77 -1.54 -2.65
N ILE A 139 -8.52 -1.57 -3.12
CA ILE A 139 -7.56 -0.49 -2.97
C ILE A 139 -7.40 0.23 -4.31
N LYS A 140 -7.54 1.56 -4.30
CA LYS A 140 -7.22 2.43 -5.43
C LYS A 140 -6.20 3.46 -4.99
N ALA A 141 -5.02 3.46 -5.61
CA ALA A 141 -3.96 4.41 -5.31
C ALA A 141 -3.50 5.12 -6.58
N ASP A 142 -3.42 6.44 -6.52
CA ASP A 142 -2.93 7.27 -7.61
C ASP A 142 -1.91 8.27 -7.08
N ASN A 143 -0.78 8.39 -7.79
CA ASN A 143 0.34 9.24 -7.39
C ASN A 143 0.79 9.00 -5.94
N VAL A 144 1.13 7.75 -5.62
CA VAL A 144 1.65 7.39 -4.29
C VAL A 144 3.12 7.00 -4.35
N THR A 145 3.83 7.29 -3.26
CA THR A 145 5.16 6.73 -3.01
C THR A 145 5.09 5.86 -1.77
N ILE A 146 5.46 4.59 -1.91
CA ILE A 146 5.52 3.65 -0.79
C ILE A 146 6.97 3.18 -0.62
N THR A 147 7.50 3.29 0.59
CA THR A 147 8.82 2.80 0.96
C THR A 147 8.72 1.93 2.22
N GLY A 148 9.08 0.66 2.13
CA GLY A 148 8.99 -0.29 3.24
C GLY A 148 8.77 -1.71 2.75
N ASN A 149 9.03 -2.69 3.60
CA ASN A 149 9.00 -4.10 3.23
C ASN A 149 7.58 -4.65 3.25
N TYR A 150 7.29 -5.55 2.30
CA TYR A 150 6.03 -6.29 2.24
C TYR A 150 4.83 -5.34 2.22
N CYS A 151 4.78 -4.40 1.26
CA CYS A 151 3.71 -3.39 1.22
C CYS A 151 2.35 -4.07 1.36
N PHE A 152 1.92 -4.76 0.31
CA PHE A 152 0.69 -5.52 0.32
C PHE A 152 1.01 -7.00 0.54
N ASP A 153 0.60 -7.53 1.70
CA ASP A 153 0.65 -8.97 2.00
C ASP A 153 -0.78 -9.51 2.20
N GLY A 154 -1.20 -10.45 1.37
CA GLY A 154 -2.54 -11.06 1.44
C GLY A 154 -3.67 -10.13 0.98
N ALA A 155 -3.35 -9.05 0.27
CA ALA A 155 -4.32 -8.05 -0.18
C ALA A 155 -4.96 -8.43 -1.53
N GLU A 156 -6.16 -7.89 -1.79
CA GLU A 156 -6.99 -8.27 -2.93
C GLU A 156 -7.63 -7.06 -3.62
N ASN A 157 -7.78 -7.11 -4.94
CA ASN A 157 -8.45 -6.08 -5.75
C ASN A 157 -7.76 -4.72 -5.61
N ILE A 158 -6.56 -4.62 -6.16
CA ILE A 158 -5.68 -3.46 -6.03
C ILE A 158 -5.49 -2.81 -7.41
N GLU A 159 -5.76 -1.50 -7.50
CA GLU A 159 -5.46 -0.67 -8.67
C GLU A 159 -4.48 0.43 -8.26
N ILE A 160 -3.29 0.46 -8.87
CA ILE A 160 -2.26 1.48 -8.61
C ILE A 160 -1.89 2.19 -9.92
N SER A 161 -1.73 3.50 -9.90
CA SER A 161 -1.34 4.30 -11.07
C SER A 161 -0.38 5.43 -10.70
N ASN A 162 0.49 5.84 -11.64
CA ASN A 162 1.38 7.00 -11.50
C ASN A 162 2.28 6.96 -10.24
N SER A 163 2.74 5.79 -9.82
CA SER A 163 3.27 5.58 -8.46
C SER A 163 4.70 5.04 -8.43
N THR A 164 5.33 5.13 -7.27
CA THR A 164 6.64 4.53 -6.99
C THR A 164 6.55 3.61 -5.78
N LEU A 165 6.96 2.34 -5.95
CA LEU A 165 6.98 1.34 -4.89
C LEU A 165 8.41 0.88 -4.67
N LEU A 166 8.95 1.16 -3.48
CA LEU A 166 10.27 0.74 -3.02
C LEU A 166 10.09 -0.27 -1.89
N SER A 167 10.11 -1.56 -2.23
CA SER A 167 9.74 -2.60 -1.27
C SER A 167 10.48 -3.90 -1.52
N LYS A 168 10.85 -4.61 -0.45
CA LYS A 168 11.38 -5.96 -0.59
C LYS A 168 10.42 -6.90 -1.32
N ASP A 169 9.10 -6.80 -1.09
CA ASP A 169 8.06 -7.38 -1.95
C ASP A 169 6.85 -6.44 -1.92
N ALA A 170 6.45 -5.93 -3.08
CA ALA A 170 5.31 -5.01 -3.15
C ALA A 170 3.95 -5.73 -3.00
N PHE A 171 3.83 -7.00 -3.41
CA PHE A 171 2.54 -7.68 -3.57
C PHE A 171 2.62 -9.15 -3.14
N TRP A 172 3.08 -9.43 -1.93
CA TRP A 172 3.17 -10.79 -1.43
C TRP A 172 1.78 -11.41 -1.21
N ASN A 173 1.56 -12.66 -1.63
CA ASN A 173 0.29 -13.39 -1.44
C ASN A 173 -0.95 -12.64 -1.95
N CYS A 174 -0.80 -11.78 -2.97
CA CYS A 174 -1.87 -10.89 -3.43
C CYS A 174 -2.71 -11.52 -4.55
N LYS A 175 -3.93 -11.00 -4.72
CA LYS A 175 -4.82 -11.40 -5.82
C LYS A 175 -5.46 -10.20 -6.53
N HIS A 176 -5.63 -10.30 -7.84
CA HIS A 176 -6.28 -9.27 -8.66
C HIS A 176 -5.64 -7.88 -8.49
N VAL A 177 -4.42 -7.75 -8.97
CA VAL A 177 -3.65 -6.50 -8.89
C VAL A 177 -3.42 -5.94 -10.29
N VAL A 178 -3.68 -4.65 -10.47
CA VAL A 178 -3.33 -3.92 -11.69
C VAL A 178 -2.52 -2.69 -11.34
N VAL A 179 -1.31 -2.60 -11.90
CA VAL A 179 -0.39 -1.46 -11.71
C VAL A 179 -0.12 -0.80 -13.06
N ARG A 180 -0.24 0.53 -13.14
CA ARG A 180 -0.06 1.31 -14.36
C ARG A 180 0.92 2.45 -14.19
N ASP A 181 1.69 2.75 -15.22
CA ASP A 181 2.50 3.98 -15.33
C ASP A 181 3.37 4.23 -14.08
N SER A 182 4.00 3.17 -13.57
CA SER A 182 4.64 3.17 -12.24
C SER A 182 6.04 2.59 -12.26
N THR A 183 6.84 2.95 -11.25
CA THR A 183 8.15 2.35 -11.01
C THR A 183 8.10 1.46 -9.79
N ILE A 184 8.62 0.24 -9.91
CA ILE A 184 8.69 -0.75 -8.84
C ILE A 184 10.14 -1.20 -8.70
N VAL A 185 10.67 -1.08 -7.48
CA VAL A 185 12.02 -1.53 -7.12
C VAL A 185 11.89 -2.43 -5.90
N GLY A 186 12.44 -3.63 -6.01
CA GLY A 186 12.41 -4.58 -4.91
C GLY A 186 13.47 -5.66 -4.97
N GLU A 187 13.49 -6.50 -3.95
CA GLU A 187 14.19 -7.77 -4.06
C GLU A 187 13.19 -8.70 -4.75
N TYR A 188 12.26 -9.23 -3.97
CA TYR A 188 11.09 -9.93 -4.46
C TYR A 188 10.08 -8.97 -5.11
N LEU A 189 9.18 -9.56 -5.91
CA LEU A 189 8.05 -8.85 -6.49
C LEU A 189 6.91 -9.83 -6.70
N ALA A 190 5.78 -9.62 -6.03
CA ALA A 190 4.55 -10.36 -6.25
C ALA A 190 4.66 -11.87 -6.03
N TRP A 191 5.41 -12.32 -5.01
CA TRP A 191 5.50 -13.76 -4.72
C TRP A 191 4.15 -14.37 -4.34
N ASN A 192 3.95 -15.64 -4.72
CA ASN A 192 2.76 -16.43 -4.36
C ASN A 192 1.44 -15.75 -4.74
N SER A 193 1.42 -15.04 -5.86
CA SER A 193 0.30 -14.16 -6.23
C SER A 193 -0.43 -14.61 -7.49
N GLU A 194 -1.70 -14.23 -7.59
CA GLU A 194 -2.60 -14.63 -8.67
C GLU A 194 -3.25 -13.42 -9.35
N ASP A 195 -3.36 -13.46 -10.68
CA ASP A 195 -4.00 -12.42 -11.49
C ASP A 195 -3.38 -11.02 -11.31
N ILE A 196 -2.12 -10.88 -11.71
CA ILE A 196 -1.34 -9.65 -11.57
C ILE A 196 -1.03 -9.07 -12.96
N THR A 197 -1.37 -7.79 -13.16
CA THR A 197 -1.14 -7.08 -14.41
C THR A 197 -0.33 -5.82 -14.19
N PHE A 198 0.75 -5.64 -14.94
CA PHE A 198 1.54 -4.41 -15.01
C PHE A 198 1.42 -3.80 -16.41
N ILE A 199 1.22 -2.48 -16.49
CA ILE A 199 1.06 -1.75 -17.75
C ILE A 199 1.93 -0.50 -17.72
N ASN A 200 2.80 -0.30 -18.71
CA ASN A 200 3.70 0.86 -18.80
C ASN A 200 4.60 1.04 -17.55
N CYS A 201 5.05 -0.05 -16.93
CA CYS A 201 5.85 0.02 -15.70
C CYS A 201 7.34 -0.16 -15.96
N THR A 202 8.17 0.48 -15.13
CA THR A 202 9.59 0.13 -14.98
C THR A 202 9.75 -0.72 -13.73
N ILE A 203 10.39 -1.89 -13.87
CA ILE A 203 10.54 -2.88 -12.82
C ILE A 203 12.01 -3.24 -12.67
N GLU A 204 12.52 -3.18 -11.44
CA GLU A 204 13.84 -3.67 -11.02
C GLU A 204 13.63 -4.63 -9.84
N SER A 205 14.13 -5.86 -9.96
CA SER A 205 13.86 -6.90 -8.94
C SER A 205 14.85 -8.07 -8.96
N ASN A 206 15.31 -8.52 -7.78
CA ASN A 206 16.03 -9.79 -7.61
C ASN A 206 15.10 -10.92 -7.16
N GLN A 207 14.92 -11.94 -7.99
CA GLN A 207 13.92 -13.00 -7.75
C GLN A 207 12.48 -12.47 -7.75
N GLY A 208 12.15 -11.55 -8.66
CA GLY A 208 10.78 -11.07 -8.82
C GLY A 208 9.88 -12.04 -9.59
N LEU A 209 8.56 -11.89 -9.42
CA LEU A 209 7.52 -12.55 -10.20
C LEU A 209 7.56 -14.09 -10.12
N CYS A 210 7.88 -14.64 -8.94
CA CYS A 210 7.98 -16.08 -8.70
C CYS A 210 6.72 -16.64 -8.03
N TYR A 211 6.43 -17.92 -8.26
CA TYR A 211 5.29 -18.65 -7.71
C TYR A 211 3.96 -17.98 -8.07
N MET A 212 3.80 -17.62 -9.34
CA MET A 212 2.65 -16.83 -9.81
C MET A 212 1.69 -17.64 -10.68
N LYS A 213 0.42 -17.26 -10.59
CA LYS A 213 -0.61 -17.70 -11.52
C LYS A 213 -1.19 -16.50 -12.25
N HIS A 214 -1.19 -16.54 -13.57
CA HIS A 214 -1.70 -15.46 -14.44
C HIS A 214 -1.01 -14.10 -14.19
N VAL A 215 0.17 -13.93 -14.76
CA VAL A 215 0.86 -12.64 -14.79
C VAL A 215 0.81 -12.02 -16.19
N THR A 216 0.51 -10.73 -16.28
CA THR A 216 0.52 -9.99 -17.54
C THR A 216 1.42 -8.77 -17.42
N LEU A 217 2.39 -8.60 -18.32
CA LEU A 217 3.12 -7.33 -18.44
C LEU A 217 2.91 -6.75 -19.85
N GLU A 218 2.39 -5.53 -19.90
CA GLU A 218 2.10 -4.79 -21.14
C GLU A 218 2.97 -3.54 -21.18
N ASN A 219 3.84 -3.42 -22.18
CA ASN A 219 4.74 -2.26 -22.33
C ASN A 219 5.60 -1.97 -21.07
N CYS A 220 6.03 -3.01 -20.35
CA CYS A 220 6.91 -2.86 -19.19
C CYS A 220 8.39 -2.98 -19.55
N GLN A 221 9.24 -2.27 -18.83
CA GLN A 221 10.69 -2.40 -18.85
C GLN A 221 11.17 -3.15 -17.61
N LEU A 222 11.79 -4.31 -17.80
CA LEU A 222 12.44 -5.05 -16.71
C LEU A 222 13.94 -4.73 -16.78
N ILE A 223 14.41 -3.88 -15.88
CA ILE A 223 15.79 -3.40 -15.83
C ILE A 223 16.53 -4.10 -14.70
N ASN A 224 17.77 -4.56 -14.94
CA ASN A 224 18.62 -5.23 -13.95
C ASN A 224 17.99 -6.41 -13.17
N SER A 225 16.86 -6.96 -13.62
CA SER A 225 16.20 -8.06 -12.93
C SER A 225 16.82 -9.42 -13.24
N ASP A 226 16.98 -10.26 -12.22
CA ASP A 226 17.49 -11.63 -12.32
C ASP A 226 16.64 -12.62 -11.50
N LEU A 227 16.80 -13.92 -11.78
CA LEU A 227 16.09 -15.03 -11.11
C LEU A 227 14.55 -14.91 -11.13
N VAL A 228 13.98 -14.26 -12.14
CA VAL A 228 12.54 -14.00 -12.25
C VAL A 228 11.77 -15.18 -12.87
N PHE A 229 10.46 -15.23 -12.61
CA PHE A 229 9.51 -16.20 -13.20
C PHE A 229 9.73 -17.67 -12.81
N GLU A 230 10.20 -17.93 -11.58
CA GLU A 230 10.20 -19.29 -11.04
C GLU A 230 8.76 -19.77 -10.82
N TYR A 231 8.41 -20.98 -11.27
CA TYR A 231 7.06 -21.58 -11.13
C TYR A 231 5.89 -20.65 -11.52
N VAL A 232 5.84 -20.22 -12.78
CA VAL A 232 4.73 -19.40 -13.32
C VAL A 232 3.87 -20.20 -14.28
N GLU A 233 2.58 -20.35 -13.97
CA GLU A 233 1.66 -21.18 -14.76
C GLU A 233 1.25 -20.55 -16.10
N ILE A 234 0.89 -19.26 -16.09
CA ILE A 234 0.52 -18.50 -17.29
C ILE A 234 1.13 -17.11 -17.19
N CYS A 235 1.92 -16.76 -18.20
CA CYS A 235 2.51 -15.44 -18.37
C CYS A 235 2.14 -14.88 -19.75
N ARG A 236 1.47 -13.73 -19.80
CA ARG A 236 1.18 -13.02 -21.05
C ARG A 236 2.03 -11.76 -21.11
N GLN A 237 2.96 -11.74 -22.05
CA GLN A 237 3.83 -10.59 -22.29
C GLN A 237 3.47 -9.92 -23.60
N ILE A 238 3.12 -8.63 -23.57
CA ILE A 238 2.87 -7.82 -24.77
C ILE A 238 3.97 -6.77 -24.89
N PHE A 239 4.97 -7.06 -25.72
CA PHE A 239 6.08 -6.14 -26.01
C PHE A 239 5.73 -5.16 -27.15
N ILE A 240 6.09 -3.90 -26.96
CA ILE A 240 6.54 -3.03 -28.05
C ILE A 240 8.06 -2.99 -27.92
N LEU A 241 8.77 -3.46 -28.96
CA LEU A 241 10.22 -3.66 -28.95
C LEU A 241 10.99 -2.45 -28.40
N THR A 242 11.77 -2.66 -27.34
CA THR A 242 13.12 -2.07 -27.26
C THR A 242 14.02 -3.13 -26.64
N LEU A 243 15.06 -3.54 -27.38
CA LEU A 243 16.02 -4.56 -26.96
C LEU A 243 16.63 -4.17 -25.61
N LEU A 244 16.20 -4.83 -24.54
CA LEU A 244 16.95 -4.88 -23.29
C LEU A 244 17.66 -6.22 -23.19
N VAL A 245 18.92 -6.21 -22.77
CA VAL A 245 19.72 -7.39 -22.50
C VAL A 245 19.11 -8.13 -21.31
N LEU A 246 18.11 -8.96 -21.58
CA LEU A 246 17.53 -9.87 -20.60
C LEU A 246 18.58 -10.92 -20.25
N LYS A 247 19.22 -10.79 -19.10
CA LYS A 247 19.94 -11.89 -18.46
C LYS A 247 18.98 -12.71 -17.59
N ILE A 248 17.82 -13.07 -18.16
CA ILE A 248 16.84 -13.89 -17.43
C ILE A 248 17.36 -15.33 -17.37
N ARG A 249 17.74 -15.76 -16.17
CA ARG A 249 17.84 -17.18 -15.84
C ARG A 249 16.46 -17.64 -15.38
N PHE A 250 15.75 -18.31 -16.29
CA PHE A 250 14.52 -19.02 -15.94
C PHE A 250 14.86 -20.28 -15.15
N LEU A 251 14.15 -20.50 -14.06
CA LEU A 251 14.16 -21.74 -13.27
C LEU A 251 12.81 -22.42 -13.48
N GLY A 252 12.67 -23.19 -14.56
CA GLY A 252 11.41 -23.88 -14.87
C GLY A 252 11.58 -25.07 -15.80
N THR A 253 10.81 -26.14 -15.58
CA THR A 253 10.76 -27.34 -16.43
C THR A 253 9.93 -27.06 -17.70
N SER A 254 10.39 -27.59 -18.85
CA SER A 254 9.94 -27.25 -20.20
C SER A 254 8.48 -27.63 -20.57
N GLN A 255 7.66 -28.11 -19.62
CA GLN A 255 6.33 -28.68 -19.90
C GLN A 255 5.14 -27.76 -19.59
N GLN A 256 5.35 -26.58 -19.00
CA GLN A 256 4.28 -25.60 -18.69
C GLN A 256 4.54 -24.21 -19.30
N MET A 257 5.17 -24.13 -20.47
CA MET A 257 5.34 -22.84 -21.15
C MET A 257 4.20 -22.60 -22.16
N PRO A 258 3.18 -21.78 -21.86
CA PRO A 258 2.39 -21.16 -22.91
C PRO A 258 3.32 -20.19 -23.67
N LEU A 259 3.61 -20.51 -24.93
CA LEU A 259 4.31 -19.71 -25.95
C LEU A 259 4.83 -18.33 -25.47
N VAL A 260 5.96 -18.32 -24.77
CA VAL A 260 6.76 -17.10 -24.63
C VAL A 260 7.45 -16.91 -25.98
N ARG A 261 6.90 -16.07 -26.87
CA ARG A 261 7.66 -15.58 -28.04
C ARG A 261 8.72 -14.59 -27.55
N LEU A 262 9.76 -15.12 -26.90
CA LEU A 262 10.95 -14.37 -26.54
C LEU A 262 11.82 -14.29 -27.81
N PHE A 263 11.87 -13.13 -28.47
CA PHE A 263 12.92 -12.87 -29.45
C PHE A 263 14.24 -12.62 -28.69
N LEU A 264 14.89 -13.70 -28.23
CA LEU A 264 16.24 -13.63 -27.68
C LEU A 264 17.24 -13.52 -28.82
N THR A 265 17.83 -12.33 -29.02
CA THR A 265 19.09 -12.23 -29.76
C THR A 265 20.20 -12.82 -28.88
N THR A 266 20.74 -13.94 -29.33
CA THR A 266 21.75 -14.77 -28.64
C THR A 266 23.01 -13.98 -28.24
N GLN A 267 23.31 -13.91 -26.95
CA GLN A 267 24.69 -13.85 -26.47
C GLN A 267 24.94 -14.95 -25.44
N LYS A 268 25.84 -15.87 -25.82
CA LYS A 268 26.43 -17.03 -25.11
C LYS A 268 25.92 -17.28 -23.68
N SER A 269 25.18 -18.37 -23.53
CA SER A 269 24.91 -19.06 -22.27
C SER A 269 26.19 -19.34 -21.48
N MET A 270 26.27 -18.89 -20.23
CA MET A 270 27.23 -19.43 -19.24
C MET A 270 26.63 -20.71 -18.61
N PRO A 271 27.45 -21.74 -18.33
CA PRO A 271 26.96 -23.04 -17.89
C PRO A 271 26.22 -22.96 -16.55
N ILE A 272 25.21 -23.81 -16.44
CA ILE A 272 24.45 -24.09 -15.22
C ILE A 272 25.42 -24.73 -14.22
N LYS A 273 25.64 -24.10 -13.05
CA LYS A 273 26.25 -24.79 -11.91
C LYS A 273 25.13 -25.55 -11.19
N GLN A 274 25.36 -26.83 -10.94
CA GLN A 274 24.46 -27.72 -10.22
C GLN A 274 24.08 -27.16 -8.83
N PRO A 275 22.90 -27.48 -8.31
CA PRO A 275 22.48 -27.05 -6.98
C PRO A 275 23.39 -27.70 -5.92
N PHE A 276 23.82 -26.89 -4.95
CA PHE A 276 24.48 -27.39 -3.74
C PHE A 276 23.49 -28.25 -2.93
N HIS A 277 23.99 -29.37 -2.43
CA HIS A 277 23.35 -30.23 -1.44
C HIS A 277 23.11 -29.49 -0.11
#